data_AF-A0A7S0FAT8-F1
#
_entry.id   AF-A0A7S0FAT8-F1
#
_cell.length_a   1.000
_cell.length_b   1.000
_cell.length_c   1.000
_cell.angle_alpha   90.00
_cell.angle_beta   90.00
_cell.angle_gamma   90.00
#
_symmetry.space_group_name_H-M   'P 1'
#
loop_
_entity.id
_entity.type
_entity.pdbx_description
1 polymer ?
#
loop_
_entity_poly.entity_id
_entity_poly.type
_entity_poly.pdbx_seq_one_letter_code
_entity_poly.pdbx_strand_id
1 'polypeptide(L)'
;ISLFRALAKQSMHMVRHFGPQSLANLAWAFAIVQGGWMNLLDAIADEVEQRAWECDQQNLANLVWAFAKLAFKRREPLAAISQEIVTQIRDVAPQGLANIVWS
;
A
#
# COMPACT_ATOMS: atom_id res chain seq x y z
N ILE A 1 12.30 -17.81 4.09
CA ILE A 1 11.38 -17.34 5.16
C ILE A 1 12.11 -16.53 6.24
N SER A 2 13.33 -16.88 6.67
CA SER A 2 14.09 -16.13 7.69
C SER A 2 14.39 -14.66 7.29
N LEU A 3 14.79 -14.41 6.03
CA LEU A 3 15.05 -13.06 5.54
C LEU A 3 13.82 -12.15 5.61
N PHE A 4 12.68 -12.58 5.06
CA PHE A 4 11.45 -11.78 5.07
C PHE A 4 10.94 -11.50 6.48
N ARG A 5 11.13 -12.42 7.44
CA ARG A 5 10.83 -12.14 8.86
C ARG A 5 11.71 -11.02 9.43
N ALA A 6 13.00 -11.06 9.15
CA ALA A 6 13.94 -10.05 9.62
C ALA A 6 13.64 -8.68 8.98
N LEU A 7 13.38 -8.65 7.67
CA LEU A 7 12.99 -7.45 6.95
C LEU A 7 11.67 -6.89 7.49
N ALA A 8 10.63 -7.72 7.65
CA ALA A 8 9.36 -7.28 8.20
C ALA A 8 9.53 -6.65 9.59
N LYS A 9 10.30 -7.31 10.47
CA LYS A 9 10.58 -6.79 11.80
C LYS A 9 11.27 -5.42 11.75
N GLN A 10 12.31 -5.29 10.92
CA GLN A 10 13.03 -4.03 10.78
C GLN A 10 12.15 -2.93 10.18
N SER A 11 11.37 -3.26 9.15
CA SER A 11 10.46 -2.32 8.50
C SER A 11 9.39 -1.79 9.45
N MET A 12 8.85 -2.61 10.36
CA MET A 12 7.89 -2.12 11.37
C MET A 12 8.47 -0.99 12.24
N HIS A 13 9.77 -1.02 12.54
CA HIS A 13 10.43 0.06 13.31
C HIS A 13 10.67 1.33 12.51
N MET A 14 10.64 1.24 11.18
CA MET A 14 11.02 2.32 10.27
C MET A 14 9.86 2.84 9.40
N VAL A 15 8.69 2.21 9.46
CA VAL A 15 7.58 2.45 8.51
C VAL A 15 7.18 3.93 8.42
N ARG A 16 7.18 4.64 9.56
CA ARG A 16 6.93 6.09 9.66
C ARG A 16 7.94 6.99 8.93
N HIS A 17 9.11 6.44 8.58
CA HIS A 17 10.17 7.13 7.85
C HIS A 17 10.17 6.77 6.36
N PHE A 18 9.28 5.87 5.93
CA PHE A 18 9.20 5.48 4.54
C PHE A 18 8.42 6.55 3.75
N GLY A 19 8.90 6.83 2.54
CA GLY A 19 8.15 7.58 1.56
C GLY A 19 7.03 6.73 0.93
N PRO A 20 6.10 7.36 0.19
CA PRO A 20 4.92 6.71 -0.37
C PRO A 20 5.27 5.52 -1.27
N GLN A 21 6.26 5.68 -2.15
CA GLN A 21 6.74 4.60 -3.02
C GLN A 21 7.30 3.41 -2.22
N SER A 22 8.04 3.67 -1.15
CA SER A 22 8.60 2.62 -0.30
C SER A 22 7.51 1.86 0.45
N LEU A 23 6.47 2.55 0.94
CA LEU A 23 5.30 1.92 1.56
C LEU A 23 4.56 1.02 0.56
N ALA A 24 4.28 1.53 -0.64
CA ALA A 24 3.60 0.79 -1.69
C ALA A 24 4.38 -0.45 -2.15
N ASN A 25 5.69 -0.31 -2.36
CA ASN A 25 6.56 -1.43 -2.74
C ASN A 25 6.65 -2.48 -1.63
N LEU A 26 6.68 -2.05 -0.37
CA LEU A 26 6.71 -2.97 0.77
C LEU A 26 5.42 -3.79 0.84
N ALA A 27 4.25 -3.13 0.76
CA ALA A 27 2.96 -3.81 0.75
C ALA A 27 2.87 -4.82 -0.39
N TRP A 28 3.25 -4.41 -1.61
CA TRP A 28 3.25 -5.26 -2.80
C TRP A 28 4.17 -6.48 -2.66
N ALA A 29 5.42 -6.28 -2.20
CA ALA A 29 6.38 -7.37 -2.02
C ALA A 29 5.87 -8.41 -1.00
N PHE A 30 5.31 -7.96 0.12
CA PHE A 30 4.78 -8.85 1.15
C PHE A 30 3.45 -9.52 0.74
N ALA A 31 2.68 -8.91 -0.19
CA ALA A 31 1.54 -9.56 -0.83
C ALA A 31 1.95 -10.71 -1.77
N ILE A 32 3.08 -10.60 -2.44
CA ILE A 32 3.61 -11.67 -3.32
C ILE A 32 4.12 -12.86 -2.51
N VAL A 33 4.84 -12.59 -1.42
CA VAL A 33 5.51 -13.63 -0.62
C VAL A 33 4.52 -14.45 0.22
N GLN A 34 3.23 -14.07 0.25
CA GLN A 34 2.12 -14.80 0.87
C GLN A 34 2.46 -15.36 2.27
N GLY A 35 2.84 -14.48 3.19
CA GLY A 35 3.08 -14.85 4.59
C GLY A 35 2.20 -14.05 5.55
N GLY A 36 2.09 -14.53 6.79
CA GLY A 36 1.33 -13.88 7.87
C GLY A 36 2.03 -12.60 8.37
N TRP A 37 1.97 -11.54 7.57
CA TRP A 37 2.64 -10.25 7.82
C TRP A 37 1.65 -9.16 8.26
N MET A 38 0.54 -9.56 8.88
CA MET A 38 -0.58 -8.65 9.20
C MET A 38 -0.12 -7.44 10.01
N ASN A 39 0.74 -7.61 11.01
CA ASN A 39 1.26 -6.49 11.79
C ASN A 39 2.03 -5.46 10.95
N LEU A 40 2.79 -5.90 9.94
CA LEU A 40 3.48 -4.98 9.04
C LEU A 40 2.49 -4.28 8.10
N LEU A 41 1.48 -5.01 7.61
CA LEU A 41 0.43 -4.46 6.76
C LEU A 41 -0.40 -3.42 7.49
N ASP A 42 -0.77 -3.68 8.75
CA ASP A 42 -1.46 -2.73 9.61
C ASP A 42 -0.62 -1.46 9.79
N ALA A 43 0.68 -1.61 10.06
CA ALA A 43 1.59 -0.48 10.22
C ALA A 43 1.75 0.35 8.93
N ILE A 44 1.79 -0.30 7.76
CA ILE A 44 1.77 0.41 6.46
C ILE A 44 0.42 1.12 6.28
N ALA A 45 -0.67 0.45 6.63
CA ALA A 45 -2.01 0.98 6.44
C ALA A 45 -2.29 2.19 7.32
N ASP A 46 -1.76 2.23 8.55
CA ASP A 46 -1.81 3.39 9.43
C ASP A 46 -1.08 4.61 8.83
N GLU A 47 0.08 4.39 8.22
CA GLU A 47 0.82 5.46 7.53
C GLU A 47 0.08 5.95 6.29
N VAL A 48 -0.45 5.03 5.49
CA VAL A 48 -1.21 5.35 4.28
C VAL A 48 -2.51 6.09 4.60
N GLU A 49 -3.20 5.72 5.68
CA GLU A 49 -4.41 6.42 6.13
C GLU A 49 -4.16 7.90 6.39
N GLN A 50 -3.00 8.25 6.96
CA GLN A 50 -2.64 9.63 7.28
C GLN A 50 -2.03 10.40 6.10
N ARG A 51 -1.41 9.69 5.16
CA ARG A 51 -0.51 10.27 4.15
C ARG A 51 -0.84 9.83 2.72
N ALA A 52 -2.06 9.36 2.46
CA ALA A 52 -2.49 8.93 1.13
C ALA A 52 -2.27 10.02 0.07
N TRP A 53 -2.44 11.30 0.44
CA TRP A 53 -2.23 12.47 -0.42
C TRP A 53 -0.79 12.65 -0.91
N GLU A 54 0.20 11.98 -0.30
CA GLU A 54 1.58 11.97 -0.79
C GLU A 54 1.80 10.95 -1.92
N CYS A 55 0.85 10.03 -2.14
CA CYS A 55 1.00 8.94 -3.07
C CYS A 55 0.70 9.37 -4.52
N ASP A 56 1.55 8.94 -5.44
CA ASP A 56 1.23 8.99 -6.86
C ASP A 56 0.27 7.85 -7.27
N GLN A 57 -0.20 7.90 -8.51
CA GLN A 57 -1.13 6.93 -9.09
C GLN A 57 -0.64 5.48 -9.02
N GLN A 58 0.67 5.28 -9.19
CA GLN A 58 1.27 3.94 -9.15
C GLN A 58 1.37 3.43 -7.71
N ASN A 59 1.68 4.31 -6.75
CA ASN A 59 1.70 3.99 -5.34
C ASN A 59 0.29 3.56 -4.88
N LEU A 60 -0.73 4.34 -5.23
CA LEU A 60 -2.13 4.04 -4.91
C LEU A 60 -2.57 2.69 -5.48
N ALA A 61 -2.31 2.43 -6.78
CA ALA A 61 -2.63 1.15 -7.40
C ALA A 61 -1.93 -0.04 -6.70
N ASN A 62 -0.62 0.08 -6.43
CA ASN A 62 0.13 -0.98 -5.74
C ASN A 62 -0.41 -1.26 -4.34
N LEU A 63 -0.83 -0.22 -3.60
CA LEU A 63 -1.44 -0.35 -2.28
C LEU A 63 -2.80 -1.05 -2.35
N VAL A 64 -3.69 -0.65 -3.28
CA VAL A 64 -4.99 -1.30 -3.49
C VAL A 64 -4.78 -2.78 -3.82
N TRP A 65 -3.92 -3.09 -4.78
CA TRP A 65 -3.69 -4.47 -5.20
C TRP A 65 -3.13 -5.33 -4.07
N ALA A 66 -2.17 -4.79 -3.31
CA ALA A 66 -1.57 -5.52 -2.19
C ALA A 66 -2.61 -5.83 -1.11
N PHE A 67 -3.42 -4.83 -0.73
CA PHE A 67 -4.48 -5.00 0.26
C PHE A 67 -5.58 -5.96 -0.23
N ALA A 68 -5.98 -5.87 -1.50
CA ALA A 68 -6.95 -6.78 -2.10
C ALA A 68 -6.43 -8.24 -2.11
N LYS A 69 -5.20 -8.45 -2.58
CA LYS A 69 -4.56 -9.77 -2.65
C LYS A 69 -4.42 -10.44 -1.28
N LEU A 70 -4.19 -9.66 -0.23
CA LEU A 70 -4.06 -10.13 1.14
C LEU A 70 -5.40 -10.19 1.89
N ALA A 71 -6.51 -9.92 1.20
CA ALA A 71 -7.85 -9.84 1.77
C ALA A 71 -7.92 -8.92 3.01
N PHE A 72 -7.18 -7.82 2.99
CA PHE A 72 -7.09 -6.85 4.08
C PHE A 72 -8.47 -6.25 4.39
N LYS A 73 -8.80 -6.13 5.68
CA LYS A 73 -10.18 -5.88 6.12
C LYS A 73 -10.44 -4.47 6.63
N ARG A 74 -9.40 -3.69 6.92
CA ARG A 74 -9.56 -2.32 7.42
C ARG A 74 -10.11 -1.42 6.33
N ARG A 75 -11.11 -0.61 6.67
CA ARG A 75 -11.84 0.21 5.71
C ARG A 75 -11.23 1.59 5.57
N GLU A 76 -10.65 2.10 6.65
CA GLU A 76 -10.16 3.46 6.78
C GLU A 76 -8.99 3.74 5.82
N PRO A 77 -7.97 2.86 5.71
CA PRO A 77 -6.88 3.05 4.75
C PRO A 77 -7.37 2.93 3.29
N LEU A 78 -8.30 2.01 3.02
CA LEU A 78 -8.90 1.86 1.69
C LEU A 78 -9.75 3.06 1.30
N ALA A 79 -10.45 3.67 2.26
CA ALA A 79 -11.23 4.89 2.06
C ALA A 79 -10.30 6.08 1.77
N ALA A 80 -9.19 6.21 2.50
CA ALA A 80 -8.19 7.25 2.24
C ALA A 80 -7.58 7.13 0.83
N ILE A 81 -7.19 5.92 0.43
CA ILE A 81 -6.69 5.64 -0.94
C ILE A 81 -7.77 5.99 -1.98
N SER A 82 -9.01 5.55 -1.75
CA SER A 82 -10.12 5.79 -2.69
C SER A 82 -10.42 7.27 -2.86
N GLN A 83 -10.42 8.03 -1.76
CA GLN A 83 -10.60 9.48 -1.79
C GLN A 83 -9.48 10.16 -2.59
N GLU A 84 -8.24 9.72 -2.41
CA GLU A 84 -7.12 10.29 -3.13
C GLU A 84 -7.16 9.96 -4.64
N ILE A 85 -7.51 8.72 -5.01
CA ILE A 85 -7.73 8.33 -6.40
C ILE A 85 -8.76 9.24 -7.06
N VAL A 86 -9.88 9.53 -6.37
CA VAL A 86 -10.93 10.41 -6.88
C VAL A 86 -10.43 11.85 -7.06
N THR A 87 -9.61 12.34 -6.12
CA THR A 87 -8.98 13.67 -6.23
C THR A 87 -8.07 13.77 -7.45
N GLN A 88 -7.27 12.73 -7.71
CA GLN A 88 -6.30 12.70 -8.81
C GLN A 88 -6.92 12.28 -10.15
N ILE A 89 -8.17 11.81 -10.18
CA ILE A 89 -8.75 11.04 -11.30
C ILE A 89 -8.66 11.73 -12.67
N ARG A 90 -8.71 13.06 -12.69
CA ARG A 90 -8.66 13.86 -13.93
C ARG A 90 -7.28 13.90 -14.58
N ASP A 91 -6.25 13.71 -13.77
CA ASP A 91 -4.84 13.76 -14.18
C ASP A 91 -4.22 12.36 -14.28
N VAL A 92 -5.06 11.30 -14.20
CA VAL A 92 -4.61 9.92 -14.31
C VAL A 92 -4.31 9.55 -15.74
N ALA A 93 -3.06 9.17 -16.00
CA ALA A 93 -2.67 8.64 -17.30
C ALA A 93 -3.48 7.36 -17.61
N PRO A 94 -3.75 7.03 -18.88
CA PRO A 94 -4.52 5.83 -19.24
C PRO A 94 -4.00 4.54 -18.59
N GLN A 95 -2.68 4.39 -18.46
CA GLN A 95 -2.07 3.26 -17.76
C GLN A 95 -2.36 3.26 -16.25
N GLY A 96 -2.35 4.44 -15.61
CA GLY A 96 -2.71 4.60 -14.20
C GLY A 96 -4.16 4.16 -13.93
N LEU A 97 -5.09 4.54 -14.81
CA LEU A 97 -6.49 4.09 -14.72
C LEU A 97 -6.61 2.57 -14.84
N ALA A 98 -5.92 1.98 -15.82
CA ALA A 98 -5.93 0.53 -15.99
C ALA A 98 -5.34 -0.20 -14.77
N ASN A 99 -4.25 0.32 -14.20
CA ASN A 99 -3.62 -0.27 -13.02
C ASN A 99 -4.55 -0.19 -11.80
N ILE A 100 -5.18 0.96 -11.55
CA ILE A 100 -6.11 1.14 -10.44
C ILE A 100 -7.30 0.17 -10.56
N VAL A 101 -7.87 0.01 -11.75
CA VAL A 101 -9.04 -0.88 -11.97
C VAL A 101 -8.68 -2.36 -11.85
N TRP A 102 -7.46 -2.74 -12.22
CA TRP A 102 -6.99 -4.11 -12.09
C TRP A 102 -6.66 -4.51 -10.65
N SER A 103 -6.43 -3.53 -9.78
CA SER A 103 -6.03 -3.68 -8.38
C SER A 103 -7.17 -4.15 -7.49
#